data_AF-A0A7W8WLF5-F1
#
_entry.id   AF-A0A7W8WLF5-F1
#
_cell.length_a   1.000
_cell.length_b   1.000
_cell.length_c   1.000
_cell.angle_alpha   90.00
_cell.angle_beta   90.00
_cell.angle_gamma   90.00
#
_symmetry.space_group_name_H-M   'P 1'
#
loop_
_entity.id
_entity.type
_entity.pdbx_description
1 polymer ?
#
loop_
_entity_poly.entity_id
_entity_poly.type
_entity_poly.pdbx_seq_one_letter_code
_entity_poly.pdbx_strand_id
1 'polypeptide(L)'
;MIRAFGQATRRAIEAGFDGIELHDAHGFLIQNFFSPLFNQRTDHWGGSLESRMRFPFAVVQEVRRVIAAHAKRPFLVGYRISPEEAGEGALRIDDTFVLIDRLIASGVDYPP
;
A
#
# COMPACT_ATOMS: atom_id res chain seq x y z
N MET A 1 -7.20 -9.99 -5.01
CA MET A 1 -7.37 -8.62 -4.50
C MET A 1 -6.47 -7.60 -5.19
N ILE A 2 -5.16 -7.83 -5.34
CA ILE A 2 -4.22 -6.91 -6.04
C ILE A 2 -4.77 -6.39 -7.39
N ARG A 3 -5.22 -7.29 -8.28
CA ARG A 3 -5.84 -6.87 -9.56
C ARG A 3 -7.09 -6.01 -9.41
N ALA A 4 -7.83 -6.12 -8.31
CA ALA A 4 -9.00 -5.29 -8.06
C ALA A 4 -8.61 -3.83 -7.79
N PHE A 5 -7.51 -3.59 -7.05
CA PHE A 5 -6.93 -2.24 -6.92
C PHE A 5 -6.50 -1.67 -8.28
N GLY A 6 -5.88 -2.50 -9.12
CA GLY A 6 -5.57 -2.14 -10.50
C GLY A 6 -6.82 -1.76 -11.30
N GLN A 7 -7.88 -2.57 -11.24
CA GLN A 7 -9.14 -2.26 -11.93
C GLN A 7 -9.84 -1.00 -11.38
N ALA A 8 -9.78 -0.74 -10.07
CA ALA A 8 -10.28 0.49 -9.49
C ALA A 8 -9.49 1.71 -9.98
N THR A 9 -8.17 1.60 -10.07
CA THR A 9 -7.29 2.64 -10.62
C THR A 9 -7.61 2.92 -12.08
N ARG A 10 -7.83 1.88 -12.90
CA ARG A 10 -8.26 2.02 -14.30
C ARG A 10 -9.56 2.81 -14.40
N ARG A 11 -10.54 2.48 -13.57
CA ARG A 11 -11.83 3.18 -13.52
C ARG A 11 -11.67 4.64 -13.06
N ALA A 12 -10.80 4.93 -12.11
CA ALA A 12 -10.50 6.30 -11.68
C ALA A 12 -9.90 7.13 -12.83
N ILE A 13 -8.96 6.56 -13.59
CA ILE A 13 -8.41 7.18 -14.80
C ILE A 13 -9.51 7.44 -15.84
N GLU A 14 -10.36 6.45 -16.13
CA GLU A 14 -11.46 6.56 -17.10
C GLU A 14 -12.51 7.59 -16.67
N ALA A 15 -12.75 7.73 -15.37
CA ALA A 15 -13.66 8.72 -14.80
C ALA A 15 -13.07 10.14 -14.77
N GLY A 16 -11.78 10.30 -15.11
CA GLY A 16 -11.13 11.61 -15.24
C GLY A 16 -10.51 12.17 -13.95
N PHE A 17 -10.37 11.36 -12.89
CA PHE A 17 -9.65 11.77 -11.67
C PHE A 17 -8.18 12.10 -11.97
N ASP A 18 -7.58 12.94 -11.13
CA ASP A 18 -6.16 13.31 -11.21
C ASP A 18 -5.23 12.33 -10.47
N GLY A 19 -5.79 11.47 -9.63
CA GLY A 19 -5.03 10.54 -8.82
C GLY A 19 -5.92 9.62 -7.99
N ILE A 20 -5.26 8.72 -7.27
CA ILE A 20 -5.85 7.87 -6.23
C ILE A 20 -5.01 7.97 -4.96
N GLU A 21 -5.62 7.63 -3.83
CA GLU A 21 -4.91 7.38 -2.57
C GLU A 21 -5.12 5.93 -2.15
N LEU A 22 -4.02 5.21 -1.88
CA LEU A 22 -4.08 3.87 -1.29
C LEU A 22 -4.25 3.98 0.23
N HIS A 23 -5.28 3.32 0.75
CA HIS A 23 -5.62 3.36 2.16
C HIS A 23 -4.97 2.20 2.94
N ASP A 24 -3.81 2.44 3.54
CA ASP A 24 -3.06 1.55 4.43
C ASP A 24 -3.15 1.98 5.90
N ALA A 25 -4.38 2.22 6.35
CA ALA A 25 -4.65 2.83 7.65
C ALA A 25 -5.92 2.24 8.27
N HIS A 26 -6.12 2.51 9.55
CA HIS A 26 -7.30 2.13 10.35
C HIS A 26 -7.65 0.62 10.38
N GLY A 27 -6.67 -0.27 10.28
CA GLY A 27 -6.89 -1.72 10.31
C GLY A 27 -7.65 -2.26 9.10
N PHE A 28 -7.61 -1.52 7.98
CA PHE A 28 -8.12 -2.05 6.71
C PHE A 28 -7.12 -3.02 6.08
N LEU A 29 -7.50 -3.58 4.94
CA LEU A 29 -6.82 -4.73 4.35
C LEU A 29 -5.29 -4.57 4.22
N ILE A 30 -4.81 -3.45 3.68
CA ILE A 30 -3.37 -3.26 3.47
C ILE A 30 -2.65 -3.26 4.83
N GLN A 31 -3.20 -2.55 5.82
CA GLN A 31 -2.62 -2.47 7.16
C GLN A 31 -2.70 -3.81 7.86
N ASN A 32 -3.74 -4.61 7.64
CA ASN A 32 -3.83 -5.95 8.23
C ASN A 32 -2.79 -6.91 7.69
N PHE A 33 -2.27 -6.69 6.47
CA PHE A 33 -1.10 -7.43 5.97
C PHE A 33 0.19 -6.87 6.55
N PHE A 34 0.30 -5.55 6.70
CA PHE A 34 1.51 -4.95 7.23
C PHE A 34 1.66 -5.13 8.74
N SER A 35 0.58 -5.10 9.51
CA SER A 35 0.59 -5.18 10.96
C SER A 35 0.97 -6.58 11.46
N PRO A 36 1.94 -6.68 12.40
CA PRO A 36 2.27 -7.94 13.05
C PRO A 36 1.19 -8.42 14.02
N LEU A 37 0.26 -7.56 14.46
CA LEU A 37 -0.87 -7.97 15.29
C LEU A 37 -1.88 -8.78 14.48
N PHE A 38 -2.24 -8.29 13.30
CA PHE A 38 -3.26 -8.90 12.45
C PHE A 38 -2.69 -9.99 11.52
N ASN A 39 -1.46 -9.84 11.04
CA ASN A 39 -0.84 -10.80 10.13
C ASN A 39 0.00 -11.85 10.87
N GLN A 40 -0.68 -12.91 11.34
CA GLN A 40 -0.05 -14.08 11.95
C GLN A 40 0.26 -15.20 10.93
N ARG A 41 0.33 -14.88 9.62
CA ARG A 41 0.60 -15.88 8.58
C ARG A 41 2.06 -16.36 8.66
N THR A 42 2.25 -17.62 8.28
CA THR A 42 3.58 -18.27 8.21
C THR A 42 4.05 -18.51 6.78
N ASP A 43 3.32 -18.00 5.78
CA ASP A 43 3.72 -18.06 4.38
C ASP A 43 4.47 -16.81 3.95
N HIS A 44 4.77 -16.69 2.66
CA HIS A 44 5.53 -15.56 2.12
C HIS A 44 4.87 -14.19 2.30
N TRP A 45 3.60 -14.10 2.71
CA TRP A 45 2.91 -12.83 2.97
C TRP A 45 2.93 -12.40 4.45
N GLY A 46 3.51 -13.18 5.37
CA GLY A 46 3.53 -12.85 6.80
C GLY A 46 4.77 -13.32 7.55
N GLY A 47 4.80 -13.09 8.87
CA GLY A 47 5.95 -13.34 9.73
C GLY A 47 6.94 -12.18 9.70
N SER A 48 7.97 -12.25 8.87
CA SER A 48 9.00 -11.20 8.81
C SER A 48 8.43 -9.86 8.31
N LEU A 49 9.07 -8.75 8.70
CA LEU A 49 8.74 -7.42 8.19
C LEU A 49 8.72 -7.37 6.65
N GLU A 50 9.71 -8.01 6.00
CA GLU A 50 9.76 -8.10 4.53
C GLU A 50 8.53 -8.82 3.95
N SER A 51 8.13 -9.96 4.54
CA SER A 51 6.97 -10.72 4.09
C SER A 51 5.66 -9.95 4.28
N ARG A 52 5.48 -9.29 5.44
CA ARG A 52 4.33 -8.42 5.74
C ARG A 52 4.20 -7.26 4.75
N MET A 53 5.32 -6.70 4.32
CA MET A 53 5.39 -5.64 3.31
C MET A 53 5.03 -6.09 1.89
N ARG A 54 5.10 -7.39 1.55
CA ARG A 54 4.92 -7.83 0.15
C ARG A 54 3.57 -7.44 -0.42
N PHE A 55 2.50 -7.54 0.36
CA PHE A 55 1.15 -7.22 -0.12
C PHE A 55 0.98 -5.71 -0.40
N PRO A 56 1.32 -4.79 0.52
CA PRO A 56 1.43 -3.36 0.25
C PRO A 56 2.16 -3.04 -1.07
N PHE A 57 3.35 -3.61 -1.27
CA PHE A 57 4.15 -3.36 -2.48
C PHE A 57 3.54 -3.95 -3.74
N ALA A 58 2.96 -5.16 -3.67
CA ALA A 58 2.29 -5.76 -4.82
C ALA A 58 1.08 -4.92 -5.27
N VAL A 59 0.38 -4.27 -4.35
CA VAL A 59 -0.69 -3.31 -4.66
C VAL A 59 -0.14 -2.08 -5.36
N VAL A 60 0.91 -1.44 -4.80
CA VAL A 60 1.56 -0.28 -5.41
C VAL A 60 2.04 -0.59 -6.83
N GLN A 61 2.71 -1.73 -7.02
CA GLN A 61 3.21 -2.17 -8.33
C GLN A 61 2.08 -2.35 -9.35
N GLU A 62 0.97 -2.97 -8.96
CA GLU A 62 -0.18 -3.15 -9.86
C GLU A 62 -0.84 -1.82 -10.23
N VAL A 63 -0.99 -0.91 -9.26
CA VAL A 63 -1.50 0.46 -9.50
C VAL A 63 -0.61 1.19 -10.49
N ARG A 64 0.72 1.20 -10.27
CA ARG A 64 1.69 1.83 -11.16
C ARG A 64 1.65 1.23 -12.56
N ARG A 65 1.54 -0.10 -12.67
CA ARG A 65 1.41 -0.81 -13.95
C ARG A 65 0.16 -0.36 -14.71
N VAL A 66 -0.98 -0.22 -14.02
CA VAL A 66 -2.23 0.26 -14.62
C VAL A 66 -2.13 1.73 -15.04
N ILE A 67 -1.55 2.60 -14.21
CA ILE A 67 -1.34 4.01 -14.56
C ILE A 67 -0.50 4.11 -15.83
N ALA A 68 0.63 3.40 -15.91
CA ALA A 68 1.49 3.40 -17.09
C ALA A 68 0.77 2.91 -18.36
N ALA A 69 -0.19 1.99 -18.22
CA ALA A 69 -0.93 1.43 -19.35
C ALA A 69 -2.13 2.28 -19.81
N HIS A 70 -2.72 3.10 -18.93
CA HIS A 70 -4.01 3.73 -19.18
C HIS A 70 -4.03 5.25 -19.03
N ALA A 71 -3.16 5.84 -18.22
CA ALA A 71 -3.16 7.29 -18.00
C ALA A 71 -2.52 8.02 -19.19
N LYS A 72 -3.24 9.00 -19.74
CA LYS A 72 -2.77 9.84 -20.87
C LYS A 72 -2.11 11.16 -20.42
N ARG A 73 -2.10 11.39 -19.11
CA ARG A 73 -1.60 12.59 -18.43
C ARG A 73 -1.01 12.16 -17.07
N PRO A 74 -0.20 12.99 -16.40
CA PRO A 74 0.25 12.71 -15.04
C PRO A 74 -0.94 12.33 -14.15
N PHE A 75 -0.77 11.25 -13.37
CA PHE A 75 -1.79 10.70 -12.50
C PHE A 75 -1.15 10.33 -11.16
N LEU A 76 -1.61 10.95 -10.09
CA LEU A 76 -0.98 10.90 -8.78
C LEU A 76 -1.35 9.62 -8.02
N VAL A 77 -0.39 9.12 -7.25
CA VAL A 77 -0.56 8.03 -6.28
C VAL A 77 -0.18 8.55 -4.91
N GLY A 78 -1.20 8.78 -4.08
CA GLY A 78 -1.06 8.99 -2.65
C GLY A 78 -1.03 7.68 -1.88
N TYR A 79 -0.47 7.72 -0.68
CA TYR A 79 -0.46 6.58 0.23
C TYR A 79 -0.74 7.06 1.65
N ARG A 80 -1.77 6.53 2.29
CA ARG A 80 -2.19 6.93 3.63
C ARG A 80 -1.93 5.83 4.63
N ILE A 81 -1.18 6.13 5.69
CA ILE A 81 -0.83 5.16 6.74
C ILE A 81 -1.40 5.50 8.11
N SER A 82 -1.56 4.47 8.94
CA SER A 82 -1.55 4.61 10.41
C SER A 82 -0.15 4.26 10.90
N PRO A 83 0.60 5.21 11.50
CA PRO A 83 2.02 5.00 11.77
C PRO A 83 2.30 3.99 12.88
N GLU A 84 1.34 3.80 13.81
CA GLU A 84 1.43 2.87 14.93
C GLU A 84 0.06 2.32 15.31
N GLU A 85 0.07 1.22 16.07
CA GLU A 85 -1.11 0.59 16.64
C GLU A 85 -0.97 0.42 18.16
N ALA A 86 -2.11 0.49 18.86
CA ALA A 86 -2.17 0.22 20.29
C ALA A 86 -2.14 -1.29 20.59
N GLY A 87 -1.65 -1.65 21.78
CA GLY A 87 -1.59 -3.04 22.26
C GLY A 87 -0.21 -3.67 22.05
N GLU A 88 0.09 -4.73 22.78
CA GLU A 88 1.36 -5.44 22.70
C GLU A 88 1.50 -6.23 21.39
N GLY A 89 2.71 -6.30 20.82
CA GLY A 89 2.95 -7.01 19.55
C GLY A 89 2.36 -6.35 18.29
N ALA A 90 1.78 -5.15 18.41
CA ALA A 90 1.23 -4.38 17.30
C ALA A 90 2.26 -3.57 16.52
N LEU A 91 1.83 -2.98 15.40
CA LEU A 91 2.68 -2.18 14.51
C LEU A 91 3.35 -1.02 15.25
N ARG A 92 4.66 -0.83 15.01
CA ARG A 92 5.50 0.22 15.62
C ARG A 92 6.03 1.19 14.58
N ILE A 93 6.36 2.40 15.02
CA ILE A 93 6.84 3.45 14.13
C ILE A 93 8.14 3.06 13.40
N ASP A 94 9.00 2.25 14.03
CA ASP A 94 10.23 1.76 13.40
C ASP A 94 9.95 0.89 12.16
N ASP A 95 8.95 0.00 12.23
CA ASP A 95 8.49 -0.77 11.06
C ASP A 95 7.97 0.18 9.98
N THR A 96 7.21 1.20 10.39
CA THR A 96 6.63 2.20 9.49
C THR A 96 7.68 3.03 8.76
N PHE A 97 8.78 3.41 9.41
CA PHE A 97 9.88 4.10 8.72
C PHE A 97 10.46 3.26 7.57
N VAL A 98 10.64 1.95 7.80
CA VAL A 98 11.10 1.03 6.74
C VAL A 98 10.10 0.94 5.58
N LEU A 99 8.79 0.96 5.88
CA LEU A 99 7.74 1.01 4.87
C LEU A 99 7.81 2.31 4.05
N ILE A 100 7.92 3.47 4.72
CA ILE A 100 7.98 4.80 4.09
C ILE A 100 9.17 4.88 3.12
N ASP A 101 10.38 4.50 3.57
CA ASP A 101 11.58 4.53 2.74
C ASP A 101 11.40 3.74 1.43
N ARG A 102 10.77 2.58 1.53
CA ARG A 102 10.49 1.73 0.37
C ARG A 102 9.34 2.26 -0.50
N LEU A 103 8.33 2.92 0.08
CA LEU A 103 7.25 3.56 -0.69
C LEU A 103 7.77 4.74 -1.50
N ILE A 104 8.64 5.57 -0.91
CA ILE A 104 9.33 6.66 -1.60
C ILE A 104 10.11 6.11 -2.79
N ALA A 105 10.89 5.04 -2.58
CA ALA A 105 11.64 4.39 -3.66
C ALA A 105 10.73 3.77 -4.75
N SER A 106 9.47 3.46 -4.42
CA SER A 106 8.51 2.86 -5.35
C SER A 106 7.75 3.89 -6.21
N GLY A 107 7.97 5.19 -5.99
CA GLY A 107 7.38 6.26 -6.79
C GLY A 107 5.94 6.61 -6.40
N VAL A 108 5.61 6.53 -5.10
CA VAL A 108 4.45 7.21 -4.51
C VAL A 108 4.73 8.71 -4.51
N ASP A 109 3.75 9.53 -4.91
CA ASP A 109 3.94 10.96 -5.16
C ASP A 109 3.89 11.80 -3.87
N TYR A 110 3.08 11.39 -2.89
CA TYR A 110 3.17 11.91 -1.53
C TYR A 110 3.05 10.75 -0.52
N PRO A 111 4.14 10.41 0.18
CA PRO A 111 4.05 9.61 1.39
C PRO A 111 3.34 10.44 2.48
N PRO A 112 2.70 9.77 3.45
CA PRO A 112 1.90 10.40 4.49
C PRO A 112 2.73 11.17 5.53
#